data_AF-A0A8H8WZM7-F1
#
_entry.id   AF-A0A8H8WZM7-F1
#
_cell.length_a   1.000
_cell.length_b   1.000
_cell.length_c   1.000
_cell.angle_alpha   90.00
_cell.angle_beta   90.00
_cell.angle_gamma   90.00
#
_symmetry.space_group_name_H-M   'P 1'
#
loop_
_entity.id
_entity.type
_entity.pdbx_description
1 polymer ?
#
loop_
_entity_poly.entity_id
_entity_poly.type
_entity_poly.pdbx_seq_one_letter_code
_entity_poly.pdbx_strand_id
1 'polypeptide(L)'
;MIPQPLPAWVLQGREEGGAALAAGAALLALDQIVRAAPPWLGTVRLRQALIAAAATGRLLRLREDVAAFRDAHHLTRPADDPGPAGHLHRAWRSLASQPARLEPAGLARLAGPLALAVAPEDLLVAVGDHVSVDPVTAAAIATARLHAAKPGPDGDLLGLMLADLVLAARLGWAHPVPLLATALAHPALRARLARRHAPAGDLDWIGTCQAAYATAAAETYARARDLARRADALTNAMQVVRTKGASHGLAALLADDVVAATDLTGLGSERAARRFLDRLVALGAVREHTGRATFRLYGL
;
A
#
# COMPACT_ATOMS: atom_id res chain seq x y z
N MET A 1 8.88 -14.36 -13.80
CA MET A 1 7.77 -15.29 -13.50
C MET A 1 6.49 -14.48 -13.42
N ILE A 2 5.52 -14.73 -14.31
CA ILE A 2 4.22 -14.06 -14.28
C ILE A 2 3.29 -14.88 -13.38
N PRO A 3 2.74 -14.32 -12.28
CA PRO A 3 1.79 -15.03 -11.42
C PRO A 3 0.55 -15.48 -12.20
N GLN A 4 -0.01 -16.66 -11.89
CA GLN A 4 -1.22 -17.18 -12.53
C GLN A 4 -2.48 -16.50 -11.98
N PRO A 5 -3.62 -16.45 -12.70
CA PRO A 5 -4.86 -15.92 -12.14
C PRO A 5 -5.36 -16.71 -10.93
N LEU A 6 -5.94 -16.02 -9.95
CA LEU A 6 -6.65 -16.66 -8.86
C LEU A 6 -7.93 -17.34 -9.39
N PRO A 7 -8.32 -18.51 -8.85
CA PRO A 7 -9.61 -19.12 -9.14
C PRO A 7 -10.77 -18.18 -8.81
N ALA A 8 -11.84 -18.22 -9.62
CA ALA A 8 -13.00 -17.33 -9.47
C ALA A 8 -13.66 -17.44 -8.08
N TRP A 9 -13.64 -18.61 -7.45
CA TRP A 9 -14.21 -18.81 -6.13
C TRP A 9 -13.53 -17.96 -5.03
N VAL A 10 -12.24 -17.62 -5.16
CA VAL A 10 -11.57 -16.73 -4.19
C VAL A 10 -12.15 -15.32 -4.26
N LEU A 11 -12.66 -14.93 -5.44
CA LEU A 11 -13.32 -13.65 -5.68
C LEU A 11 -14.81 -13.68 -5.29
N GLN A 12 -15.46 -14.84 -5.40
CA GLN A 12 -16.91 -15.00 -5.22
C GLN A 12 -17.33 -15.56 -3.84
N GLY A 13 -16.48 -16.34 -3.17
CA GLY A 13 -16.74 -17.01 -1.88
C GLY A 13 -16.79 -16.09 -0.66
N ARG A 14 -17.23 -14.85 -0.88
CA ARG A 14 -17.23 -13.73 0.07
C ARG A 14 -18.59 -13.54 0.75
N GLU A 15 -19.66 -14.12 0.21
CA GLU A 15 -21.03 -13.76 0.63
C GLU A 15 -21.57 -14.59 1.79
N GLU A 16 -21.12 -15.84 2.04
CA GLU A 16 -21.39 -16.56 3.31
C GLU A 16 -20.49 -17.81 3.47
N GLY A 17 -19.88 -18.00 4.65
CA GLY A 17 -19.15 -19.23 5.06
C GLY A 17 -17.69 -19.39 4.61
N GLY A 18 -17.19 -18.54 3.71
CA GLY A 18 -15.88 -18.74 3.04
C GLY A 18 -14.86 -17.60 3.16
N ALA A 19 -15.17 -16.52 3.88
CA ALA A 19 -14.31 -15.33 3.94
C ALA A 19 -12.90 -15.63 4.51
N ALA A 20 -12.82 -16.44 5.57
CA ALA A 20 -11.54 -16.88 6.14
C ALA A 20 -10.72 -17.67 5.11
N LEU A 21 -11.35 -18.62 4.41
CA LEU A 21 -10.70 -19.44 3.38
C LEU A 21 -10.25 -18.58 2.19
N ALA A 22 -11.10 -17.67 1.72
CA ALA A 22 -10.77 -16.75 0.63
C ALA A 22 -9.64 -15.80 1.02
N ALA A 23 -9.62 -15.30 2.27
CA ALA A 23 -8.54 -14.48 2.79
C ALA A 23 -7.22 -15.27 2.81
N GLY A 24 -7.25 -16.48 3.36
CA GLY A 24 -6.09 -17.38 3.37
C GLY A 24 -5.56 -17.66 1.97
N ALA A 25 -6.43 -18.01 1.01
CA ALA A 25 -6.05 -18.29 -0.37
C ALA A 25 -5.45 -17.06 -1.09
N ALA A 26 -6.08 -15.89 -0.95
CA ALA A 26 -5.60 -14.65 -1.55
C ALA A 26 -4.28 -14.18 -0.92
N LEU A 27 -4.15 -14.28 0.40
CA LEU A 27 -2.93 -13.94 1.12
C LEU A 27 -1.78 -14.90 0.80
N LEU A 28 -2.05 -16.20 0.67
CA LEU A 28 -1.03 -17.17 0.26
C LEU A 28 -0.48 -16.86 -1.14
N ALA A 29 -1.34 -16.51 -2.08
CA ALA A 29 -0.91 -16.14 -3.43
C ALA A 29 -0.08 -14.84 -3.43
N LEU A 30 -0.48 -13.84 -2.62
CA LEU A 30 0.29 -12.61 -2.44
C LEU A 30 1.62 -12.87 -1.72
N ASP A 31 1.64 -13.73 -0.71
CA ASP A 31 2.82 -14.13 0.07
C ASP A 31 3.90 -14.72 -0.83
N GLN A 32 3.53 -15.56 -1.81
CA GLN A 32 4.47 -16.08 -2.81
C GLN A 32 5.19 -14.97 -3.59
N ILE A 33 4.50 -13.88 -3.93
CA ILE A 33 5.10 -12.72 -4.61
C ILE A 33 6.01 -11.95 -3.64
N VAL A 34 5.54 -11.69 -2.42
CA VAL A 34 6.30 -10.94 -1.41
C VAL A 34 7.61 -11.66 -1.07
N ARG A 35 7.56 -12.98 -0.88
CA ARG A 35 8.75 -13.80 -0.57
C ARG A 35 9.69 -13.96 -1.76
N ALA A 36 9.17 -14.03 -2.98
CA ALA A 36 10.00 -14.05 -4.18
C ALA A 36 10.79 -12.74 -4.36
N ALA A 37 10.36 -11.65 -3.70
CA ALA A 37 11.01 -10.34 -3.69
C ALA A 37 11.45 -9.87 -5.09
N PRO A 38 10.56 -9.88 -6.10
CA PRO A 38 10.93 -9.44 -7.43
C PRO A 38 11.34 -7.96 -7.42
N PRO A 39 12.18 -7.48 -8.35
CA PRO A 39 12.68 -6.11 -8.36
C PRO A 39 11.59 -5.02 -8.33
N TRP A 40 10.40 -5.32 -8.85
CA TRP A 40 9.24 -4.44 -8.91
C TRP A 40 8.33 -4.49 -7.65
N LEU A 41 8.68 -5.26 -6.62
CA LEU A 41 7.84 -5.40 -5.42
C LEU A 41 7.62 -4.05 -4.71
N GLY A 42 8.62 -3.15 -4.76
CA GLY A 42 8.52 -1.79 -4.23
C GLY A 42 7.36 -1.01 -4.85
N THR A 43 7.23 -1.06 -6.18
CA THR A 43 6.13 -0.43 -6.91
C THR A 43 4.76 -0.95 -6.47
N VAL A 44 4.57 -2.25 -6.25
CA VAL A 44 3.28 -2.78 -5.71
C VAL A 44 2.98 -2.18 -4.35
N ARG A 45 3.97 -2.20 -3.44
CA ARG A 45 3.81 -1.72 -2.06
C ARG A 45 3.46 -0.24 -2.01
N LEU A 46 4.16 0.58 -2.77
CA LEU A 46 3.96 2.03 -2.78
C LEU A 46 2.70 2.44 -3.56
N ARG A 47 2.29 1.66 -4.57
CA ARG A 47 0.97 1.79 -5.20
C ARG A 47 -0.17 1.44 -4.24
N GLN A 48 0.00 0.40 -3.42
CA GLN A 48 -0.95 0.06 -2.37
C GLN A 48 -1.01 1.13 -1.28
N ALA A 49 0.11 1.75 -0.92
CA ALA A 49 0.14 2.89 -0.01
C ALA A 49 -0.66 4.08 -0.55
N LEU A 50 -0.56 4.39 -1.85
CA LEU A 50 -1.36 5.44 -2.49
C LEU A 50 -2.86 5.11 -2.46
N ILE A 51 -3.24 3.86 -2.76
CA ILE A 51 -4.65 3.43 -2.72
C ILE A 51 -5.21 3.50 -1.29
N ALA A 52 -4.42 3.06 -0.30
CA ALA A 52 -4.79 3.16 1.11
C ALA A 52 -4.96 4.62 1.54
N ALA A 53 -4.05 5.50 1.15
CA ALA A 53 -4.14 6.94 1.41
C ALA A 53 -5.42 7.56 0.85
N ALA A 54 -5.75 7.29 -0.40
CA ALA A 54 -6.99 7.80 -1.02
C ALA A 54 -8.25 7.18 -0.37
N ALA A 55 -8.19 5.93 0.07
CA ALA A 55 -9.30 5.26 0.75
C ALA A 55 -9.55 5.86 2.14
N THR A 56 -8.50 6.05 2.95
CA THR A 56 -8.61 6.71 4.25
C THR A 56 -8.83 8.21 4.14
N GLY A 57 -8.37 8.86 3.07
CA GLY A 57 -8.65 10.27 2.81
C GLY A 57 -10.15 10.53 2.71
N ARG A 58 -10.87 9.66 1.99
CA ARG A 58 -12.34 9.72 1.92
C ARG A 58 -13.01 9.51 3.29
N LEU A 59 -12.48 8.62 4.13
CA LEU A 59 -12.95 8.45 5.51
C LEU A 59 -12.78 9.75 6.31
N LEU A 60 -11.66 10.44 6.12
CA LEU A 60 -11.32 11.73 6.72
C LEU A 60 -11.94 12.93 5.98
N ARG A 61 -12.84 12.69 5.00
CA ARG A 61 -13.55 13.72 4.22
C ARG A 61 -12.63 14.64 3.38
N LEU A 62 -11.43 14.17 3.06
CA LEU A 62 -10.59 14.78 2.03
C LEU A 62 -11.28 14.66 0.66
N ARG A 63 -11.12 15.68 -0.18
CA ARG A 63 -11.77 15.78 -1.51
C ARG A 63 -10.83 15.41 -2.65
N GLU A 64 -9.56 15.26 -2.34
CA GLU A 64 -8.49 14.89 -3.24
C GLU A 64 -8.73 13.50 -3.84
N ASP A 65 -8.52 13.38 -5.15
CA ASP A 65 -8.50 12.10 -5.84
C ASP A 65 -7.12 11.45 -5.78
N VAL A 66 -7.00 10.24 -6.33
CA VAL A 66 -5.74 9.48 -6.35
C VAL A 66 -4.60 10.27 -7.01
N ALA A 67 -4.88 11.07 -8.05
CA ALA A 67 -3.88 11.88 -8.70
C ALA A 67 -3.38 13.01 -7.79
N ALA A 68 -4.29 13.69 -7.08
CA ALA A 68 -3.94 14.72 -6.11
C ALA A 68 -3.12 14.17 -4.93
N PHE A 69 -3.44 12.98 -4.40
CA PHE A 69 -2.60 12.31 -3.38
C PHE A 69 -1.19 11.99 -3.87
N ARG A 70 -1.07 11.59 -5.14
CA ARG A 70 0.21 11.32 -5.79
C ARG A 70 1.00 12.62 -5.96
N ASP A 71 0.39 13.66 -6.50
CA ASP A 71 1.00 14.97 -6.70
C ASP A 71 1.50 15.56 -5.38
N ALA A 72 0.69 15.52 -4.32
CA ALA A 72 1.04 16.03 -3.00
C ALA A 72 2.29 15.37 -2.39
N HIS A 73 2.62 14.13 -2.79
CA HIS A 73 3.86 13.49 -2.37
C HIS A 73 5.04 13.83 -3.29
N HIS A 74 4.87 13.66 -4.60
CA HIS A 74 5.98 13.69 -5.56
C HIS A 74 6.33 15.09 -6.08
N LEU A 75 5.41 16.05 -6.02
CA LEU A 75 5.60 17.39 -6.60
C LEU A 75 5.80 18.49 -5.55
N THR A 76 5.49 18.21 -4.28
CA THR A 76 5.80 19.12 -3.17
C THR A 76 7.30 19.12 -2.91
N ARG A 77 7.91 20.32 -2.84
CA ARG A 77 9.35 20.45 -2.59
C ARG A 77 9.68 19.97 -1.18
N PRO A 78 10.91 19.51 -0.90
CA PRO A 78 11.28 18.98 0.41
C PRO A 78 11.05 19.94 1.60
N ALA A 79 11.14 21.25 1.37
CA ALA A 79 10.94 22.28 2.40
C ALA A 79 9.48 22.75 2.54
N ASP A 80 8.59 22.34 1.63
CA ASP A 80 7.21 22.81 1.58
C ASP A 80 6.28 21.81 2.30
N ASP A 81 5.21 22.33 2.90
CA ASP A 81 4.13 21.52 3.48
C ASP A 81 3.34 20.85 2.34
N PRO A 82 3.23 19.51 2.32
CA PRO A 82 2.48 18.79 1.29
C PRO A 82 0.96 18.80 1.51
N GLY A 83 0.49 19.40 2.60
CA GLY A 83 -0.91 19.44 3.01
C GLY A 83 -1.44 18.08 3.49
N PRO A 84 -2.74 18.03 3.88
CA PRO A 84 -3.33 16.83 4.49
C PRO A 84 -3.23 15.57 3.64
N ALA A 85 -3.47 15.68 2.32
CA ALA A 85 -3.38 14.54 1.41
C ALA A 85 -1.95 13.98 1.33
N GLY A 86 -0.95 14.86 1.25
CA GLY A 86 0.44 14.44 1.20
C GLY A 86 0.97 13.90 2.52
N HIS A 87 0.55 14.46 3.66
CA HIS A 87 0.85 13.87 4.98
C HIS A 87 0.28 12.45 5.11
N LEU A 88 -0.98 12.25 4.71
CA LEU A 88 -1.62 10.94 4.75
C LEU A 88 -0.94 9.93 3.82
N HIS A 89 -0.58 10.35 2.59
CA HIS A 89 0.16 9.49 1.68
C HIS A 89 1.56 9.14 2.22
N ARG A 90 2.28 10.11 2.80
CA ARG A 90 3.59 9.87 3.45
C ARG A 90 3.47 8.91 4.63
N ALA A 91 2.39 8.95 5.41
CA ALA A 91 2.13 8.01 6.50
C ALA A 91 1.99 6.56 6.00
N TRP A 92 1.17 6.34 4.97
CA TRP A 92 1.02 5.02 4.37
C TRP A 92 2.31 4.52 3.69
N ARG A 93 3.09 5.42 3.07
CA ARG A 93 4.41 5.09 2.51
C ARG A 93 5.42 4.73 3.60
N SER A 94 5.37 5.41 4.75
CA SER A 94 6.19 5.08 5.93
C SER A 94 5.87 3.67 6.44
N LEU A 95 4.58 3.33 6.62
CA LEU A 95 4.15 1.97 6.96
C LEU A 95 4.66 0.95 5.94
N ALA A 96 4.47 1.23 4.65
CA ALA A 96 4.89 0.32 3.60
C ALA A 96 6.41 0.16 3.55
N SER A 97 7.20 1.14 4.01
CA SER A 97 8.67 1.12 3.88
C SER A 97 9.40 0.63 5.12
N GLN A 98 8.76 0.63 6.29
CA GLN A 98 9.40 0.17 7.52
C GLN A 98 9.47 -1.36 7.62
N PRO A 99 10.39 -1.90 8.44
CA PRO A 99 10.37 -3.32 8.80
C PRO A 99 9.06 -3.71 9.49
N ALA A 100 8.54 -4.91 9.23
CA ALA A 100 7.33 -5.44 9.88
C ALA A 100 7.63 -5.95 11.31
N ARG A 101 8.14 -5.08 12.18
CA ARG A 101 8.48 -5.39 13.57
C ARG A 101 7.50 -4.71 14.52
N LEU A 102 6.96 -5.49 15.46
CA LEU A 102 6.05 -5.01 16.51
C LEU A 102 6.83 -4.56 17.76
N GLU A 103 7.85 -3.73 17.53
CA GLU A 103 8.68 -3.12 18.56
C GLU A 103 8.32 -1.64 18.72
N PRO A 104 8.61 -1.00 19.87
CA PRO A 104 8.20 0.38 20.14
C PRO A 104 8.59 1.37 19.03
N ALA A 105 9.79 1.24 18.47
CA ALA A 105 10.25 2.09 17.36
C ALA A 105 9.44 1.91 16.06
N GLY A 106 8.98 0.70 15.77
CA GLY A 106 8.11 0.41 14.63
C GLY A 106 6.69 0.94 14.83
N LEU A 107 6.16 0.80 16.03
CA LEU A 107 4.86 1.33 16.39
C LEU A 107 4.85 2.87 16.37
N ALA A 108 5.89 3.52 16.90
CA ALA A 108 6.02 4.98 16.88
C ALA A 108 6.02 5.58 15.45
N ARG A 109 6.56 4.85 14.46
CA ARG A 109 6.58 5.28 13.05
C ARG A 109 5.19 5.31 12.40
N LEU A 110 4.17 4.68 13.00
CA LEU A 110 2.78 4.78 12.53
C LEU A 110 2.19 6.17 12.81
N ALA A 111 2.45 6.71 14.00
CA ALA A 111 1.89 7.98 14.46
C ALA A 111 2.70 9.20 13.99
N GLY A 112 4.03 9.06 13.87
CA GLY A 112 4.96 10.16 13.59
C GLY A 112 4.60 11.02 12.36
N PRO A 113 4.41 10.45 11.15
CA PRO A 113 4.14 11.24 9.93
C PRO A 113 2.86 12.07 9.96
N LEU A 114 1.93 11.72 10.86
CA LEU A 114 0.64 12.39 11.05
C LEU A 114 0.60 13.24 12.32
N ALA A 115 1.70 13.32 13.07
CA ALA A 115 1.81 14.01 14.35
C ALA A 115 0.70 13.62 15.35
N LEU A 116 0.27 12.35 15.32
CA LEU A 116 -0.82 11.88 16.18
C LEU A 116 -0.32 11.69 17.61
N ALA A 117 -1.06 12.23 18.58
CA ALA A 117 -0.81 12.01 20.00
C ALA A 117 -1.24 10.59 20.39
N VAL A 118 -0.35 9.61 20.18
CA VAL A 118 -0.52 8.21 20.60
C VAL A 118 0.79 7.70 21.16
N ALA A 119 0.75 7.19 22.38
CA ALA A 119 1.92 6.61 23.01
C ALA A 119 2.22 5.23 22.38
N PRO A 120 3.48 4.88 22.08
CA PRO A 120 3.84 3.54 21.59
C PRO A 120 3.32 2.41 22.48
N GLU A 121 3.15 2.66 23.77
CA GLU A 121 2.60 1.74 24.76
C GLU A 121 1.13 1.42 24.48
N ASP A 122 0.32 2.40 24.06
CA ASP A 122 -1.09 2.18 23.69
C ASP A 122 -1.19 1.28 22.45
N LEU A 123 -0.29 1.48 21.48
CA LEU A 123 -0.19 0.63 20.30
C LEU A 123 0.23 -0.80 20.68
N LEU A 124 1.17 -0.95 21.62
CA LEU A 124 1.62 -2.26 22.09
C LEU A 124 0.51 -3.00 22.85
N VAL A 125 -0.27 -2.30 23.68
CA VAL A 125 -1.46 -2.86 24.35
C VAL A 125 -2.50 -3.31 23.30
N ALA A 126 -2.70 -2.52 22.25
CA ALA A 126 -3.61 -2.88 21.17
C ALA A 126 -3.15 -4.14 20.43
N VAL A 127 -1.84 -4.28 20.14
CA VAL A 127 -1.27 -5.52 19.58
C VAL A 127 -1.55 -6.72 20.49
N GLY A 128 -1.20 -6.61 21.78
CA GLY A 128 -1.39 -7.66 22.78
C GLY A 128 -0.85 -9.04 22.38
N ASP A 129 -1.44 -10.10 22.91
CA ASP A 129 -1.16 -11.46 22.45
C ASP A 129 -1.76 -11.68 21.05
N HIS A 130 -0.91 -11.47 20.05
CA HIS A 130 -1.19 -11.65 18.64
C HIS A 130 -0.76 -13.04 18.15
N VAL A 131 -0.13 -13.86 19.01
CA VAL A 131 0.47 -15.14 18.58
C VAL A 131 -0.44 -16.35 18.71
N SER A 132 -1.43 -16.29 19.59
CA SER A 132 -2.38 -17.37 19.88
C SER A 132 -3.48 -17.59 18.83
N VAL A 133 -3.63 -16.69 17.86
CA VAL A 133 -4.68 -16.73 16.82
C VAL A 133 -4.09 -16.62 15.42
N ASP A 134 -4.87 -16.91 14.37
CA ASP A 134 -4.40 -16.75 12.99
C ASP A 134 -4.06 -15.27 12.66
N PRO A 135 -3.21 -15.03 11.64
CA PRO A 135 -2.73 -13.68 11.30
C PRO A 135 -3.84 -12.65 11.03
N VAL A 136 -4.94 -13.06 10.40
CA VAL A 136 -6.04 -12.13 10.06
C VAL A 136 -6.84 -11.79 11.31
N THR A 137 -7.14 -12.78 12.16
CA THR A 137 -7.80 -12.55 13.44
C THR A 137 -6.95 -11.68 14.37
N ALA A 138 -5.62 -11.89 14.40
CA ALA A 138 -4.70 -11.03 15.16
C ALA A 138 -4.76 -9.56 14.71
N ALA A 139 -4.73 -9.33 13.39
CA ALA A 139 -4.85 -7.99 12.82
C ALA A 139 -6.21 -7.34 13.16
N ALA A 140 -7.31 -8.10 13.04
CA ALA A 140 -8.65 -7.63 13.37
C ALA A 140 -8.80 -7.23 14.85
N ILE A 141 -8.26 -8.06 15.77
CA ILE A 141 -8.26 -7.77 17.20
C ILE A 141 -7.45 -6.52 17.51
N ALA A 142 -6.27 -6.35 16.90
CA ALA A 142 -5.43 -5.18 17.12
C ALA A 142 -6.13 -3.88 16.68
N THR A 143 -6.80 -3.90 15.51
CA THR A 143 -7.61 -2.77 15.05
C THR A 143 -8.76 -2.46 16.01
N ALA A 144 -9.52 -3.47 16.45
CA ALA A 144 -10.66 -3.28 17.35
C ALA A 144 -10.23 -2.72 18.71
N ARG A 145 -9.13 -3.22 19.28
CA ARG A 145 -8.55 -2.71 20.53
C ARG A 145 -8.11 -1.26 20.40
N LEU A 146 -7.42 -0.91 19.32
CA LEU A 146 -6.98 0.46 19.12
C LEU A 146 -8.16 1.42 18.90
N HIS A 147 -9.17 1.01 18.14
CA HIS A 147 -10.39 1.78 17.95
C HIS A 147 -11.12 2.03 19.28
N ALA A 148 -11.19 1.02 20.16
CA ALA A 148 -11.79 1.15 21.48
C ALA A 148 -10.98 2.07 22.41
N ALA A 149 -9.65 1.95 22.40
CA ALA A 149 -8.76 2.77 23.22
C ALA A 149 -8.68 4.23 22.75
N LYS A 150 -8.77 4.46 21.43
CA LYS A 150 -8.72 5.78 20.81
C LYS A 150 -9.89 5.97 19.84
N PRO A 151 -11.11 6.26 20.33
CA PRO A 151 -12.25 6.51 19.47
C PRO A 151 -12.04 7.76 18.61
N GLY A 152 -12.35 7.67 17.32
CA GLY A 152 -12.29 8.82 16.41
C GLY A 152 -11.45 8.55 15.15
N PRO A 153 -11.41 9.52 14.22
CA PRO A 153 -10.78 9.34 12.91
C PRO A 153 -9.31 8.92 12.98
N ASP A 154 -8.57 9.44 13.97
CA ASP A 154 -7.14 9.12 14.14
C ASP A 154 -6.93 7.67 14.59
N GLY A 155 -7.75 7.18 15.52
CA GLY A 155 -7.71 5.78 15.95
C GLY A 155 -8.24 4.83 14.88
N ASP A 156 -9.23 5.25 14.09
CA ASP A 156 -9.71 4.51 12.92
C ASP A 156 -8.57 4.30 11.91
N LEU A 157 -7.86 5.38 11.56
CA LEU A 157 -6.73 5.35 10.63
C LEU A 157 -5.57 4.50 11.19
N LEU A 158 -5.12 4.80 12.41
CA LEU A 158 -4.03 4.04 13.04
C LEU A 158 -4.39 2.57 13.22
N GLY A 159 -5.67 2.26 13.50
CA GLY A 159 -6.15 0.89 13.67
C GLY A 159 -5.99 0.09 12.40
N LEU A 160 -6.30 0.69 11.25
CA LEU A 160 -6.10 0.07 9.93
C LEU A 160 -4.61 -0.13 9.62
N MET A 161 -3.76 0.86 9.92
CA MET A 161 -2.31 0.77 9.74
C MET A 161 -1.68 -0.31 10.64
N LEU A 162 -2.13 -0.38 11.90
CA LEU A 162 -1.68 -1.36 12.88
C LEU A 162 -2.07 -2.78 12.45
N ALA A 163 -3.27 -2.96 11.90
CA ALA A 163 -3.74 -4.24 11.35
C ALA A 163 -2.73 -4.81 10.33
N ASP A 164 -2.36 -3.99 9.34
CA ASP A 164 -1.47 -4.42 8.26
C ASP A 164 -0.02 -4.63 8.75
N LEU A 165 0.42 -3.88 9.78
CA LEU A 165 1.69 -4.13 10.45
C LEU A 165 1.69 -5.47 11.20
N VAL A 166 0.63 -5.76 11.97
CA VAL A 166 0.45 -7.03 12.69
C VAL A 166 0.37 -8.19 11.70
N LEU A 167 -0.41 -8.06 10.64
CA LEU A 167 -0.53 -9.07 9.59
C LEU A 167 0.84 -9.38 8.98
N ALA A 168 1.60 -8.36 8.57
CA ALA A 168 2.91 -8.52 7.96
C ALA A 168 3.91 -9.17 8.92
N ALA A 169 3.91 -8.79 10.20
CA ALA A 169 4.75 -9.41 11.22
C ALA A 169 4.39 -10.89 11.42
N ARG A 170 3.09 -11.22 11.48
CA ARG A 170 2.59 -12.60 11.63
C ARG A 170 2.86 -13.48 10.42
N LEU A 171 2.85 -12.91 9.22
CA LEU A 171 3.23 -13.61 7.98
C LEU A 171 4.75 -13.65 7.78
N GLY A 172 5.55 -12.96 8.60
CA GLY A 172 7.01 -12.90 8.44
C GLY A 172 7.44 -12.17 7.17
N TRP A 173 6.67 -11.17 6.72
CA TRP A 173 7.06 -10.30 5.63
C TRP A 173 8.12 -9.31 6.08
N ALA A 174 9.07 -8.97 5.20
CA ALA A 174 10.09 -7.98 5.52
C ALA A 174 9.47 -6.59 5.77
N HIS A 175 8.46 -6.23 4.97
CA HIS A 175 7.78 -4.95 5.01
C HIS A 175 6.26 -5.14 4.86
N PRO A 176 5.44 -4.31 5.53
CA PRO A 176 3.99 -4.34 5.34
C PRO A 176 3.57 -4.02 3.91
N VAL A 177 2.50 -4.67 3.45
CA VAL A 177 1.74 -4.28 2.26
C VAL A 177 0.42 -3.69 2.76
N PRO A 178 0.11 -2.40 2.47
CA PRO A 178 -1.18 -1.83 2.82
C PRO A 178 -2.33 -2.57 2.11
N LEU A 179 -3.25 -3.13 2.89
CA LEU A 179 -4.33 -3.99 2.43
C LEU A 179 -5.66 -3.57 3.04
N LEU A 180 -5.80 -3.59 4.38
CA LEU A 180 -7.11 -3.47 5.03
C LEU A 180 -7.82 -2.15 4.68
N ALA A 181 -7.09 -1.03 4.72
CA ALA A 181 -7.64 0.27 4.37
C ALA A 181 -8.14 0.37 2.91
N THR A 182 -7.53 -0.39 1.99
CA THR A 182 -7.93 -0.35 0.57
C THR A 182 -9.32 -0.93 0.35
N ALA A 183 -9.77 -1.82 1.24
CA ALA A 183 -11.12 -2.39 1.20
C ALA A 183 -12.23 -1.35 1.42
N LEU A 184 -11.93 -0.18 2.00
CA LEU A 184 -12.87 0.94 2.13
C LEU A 184 -13.32 1.50 0.78
N ALA A 185 -12.64 1.17 -0.33
CA ALA A 185 -13.11 1.50 -1.66
C ALA A 185 -14.42 0.79 -2.03
N HIS A 186 -14.73 -0.34 -1.39
CA HIS A 186 -15.93 -1.14 -1.65
C HIS A 186 -17.08 -0.69 -0.73
N PRO A 187 -18.22 -0.19 -1.26
CA PRO A 187 -19.29 0.36 -0.42
C PRO A 187 -19.81 -0.59 0.66
N ALA A 188 -19.97 -1.89 0.35
CA ALA A 188 -20.43 -2.90 1.30
C ALA A 188 -19.45 -3.11 2.45
N LEU A 189 -18.14 -3.22 2.16
CA LEU A 189 -17.10 -3.39 3.17
C LEU A 189 -16.87 -2.09 3.95
N ARG A 190 -16.92 -0.93 3.28
CA ARG A 190 -16.81 0.38 3.92
C ARG A 190 -17.89 0.58 4.98
N ALA A 191 -19.14 0.23 4.68
CA ALA A 191 -20.22 0.33 5.65
C ALA A 191 -19.91 -0.50 6.90
N ARG A 192 -19.42 -1.74 6.74
CA ARG A 192 -19.09 -2.66 7.83
C ARG A 192 -17.84 -2.24 8.60
N LEU A 193 -16.77 -1.86 7.92
CA LEU A 193 -15.51 -1.39 8.52
C LEU A 193 -15.66 -0.05 9.24
N ALA A 194 -16.63 0.78 8.82
CA ALA A 194 -16.98 2.01 9.49
C ALA A 194 -18.01 1.82 10.63
N ARG A 195 -18.56 0.61 10.82
CA ARG A 195 -19.39 0.31 12.00
C ARG A 195 -18.49 0.41 13.23
N ARG A 196 -18.73 1.44 14.03
CA ARG A 196 -18.01 1.68 15.29
C ARG A 196 -18.52 0.70 16.35
N HIS A 197 -17.62 0.30 17.25
CA HIS A 197 -17.93 -0.43 18.50
C HIS A 197 -18.13 -1.96 18.42
N ALA A 198 -17.25 -2.68 17.73
CA ALA A 198 -17.14 -4.13 17.93
C ALA A 198 -16.16 -4.44 19.08
N PRO A 199 -16.52 -5.27 20.08
CA PRO A 199 -15.58 -5.78 21.07
C PRO A 199 -14.37 -6.47 20.41
N ALA A 200 -13.23 -6.43 21.09
CA ALA A 200 -12.07 -7.21 20.67
C ALA A 200 -12.42 -8.71 20.72
N GLY A 201 -12.47 -9.36 19.55
CA GLY A 201 -12.90 -10.76 19.41
C GLY A 201 -14.32 -10.96 18.88
N ASP A 202 -15.05 -9.89 18.53
CA ASP A 202 -16.34 -10.00 17.86
C ASP A 202 -16.21 -10.72 16.51
N LEU A 203 -16.99 -11.78 16.34
CA LEU A 203 -16.98 -12.64 15.15
C LEU A 203 -17.48 -11.91 13.88
N ASP A 204 -18.41 -10.94 13.97
CA ASP A 204 -18.83 -10.15 12.80
C ASP A 204 -17.72 -9.21 12.34
N TRP A 205 -16.98 -8.64 13.30
CA TRP A 205 -15.81 -7.82 12.99
C TRP A 205 -14.70 -8.64 12.36
N ILE A 206 -14.37 -9.79 12.94
CA ILE A 206 -13.35 -10.70 12.38
C ILE A 206 -13.77 -11.14 10.97
N GLY A 207 -15.01 -11.55 10.77
CA GLY A 207 -15.54 -11.92 9.45
C GLY A 207 -15.48 -10.77 8.44
N THR A 208 -15.74 -9.53 8.89
CA THR A 208 -15.59 -8.32 8.06
C THR A 208 -14.13 -8.10 7.65
N CYS A 209 -13.17 -8.22 8.58
CA CYS A 209 -11.75 -8.12 8.29
C CYS A 209 -11.28 -9.23 7.34
N GLN A 210 -11.76 -10.46 7.51
CA GLN A 210 -11.48 -11.57 6.58
C GLN A 210 -11.96 -11.26 5.16
N ALA A 211 -13.21 -10.81 5.00
CA ALA A 211 -13.74 -10.43 3.69
C ALA A 211 -12.98 -9.25 3.06
N ALA A 212 -12.57 -8.29 3.89
CA ALA A 212 -11.75 -7.14 3.48
C ALA A 212 -10.36 -7.57 3.01
N TYR A 213 -9.66 -8.42 3.76
CA TYR A 213 -8.36 -8.96 3.36
C TYR A 213 -8.45 -9.85 2.12
N ALA A 214 -9.48 -10.70 2.01
CA ALA A 214 -9.71 -11.49 0.80
C ALA A 214 -9.86 -10.61 -0.44
N THR A 215 -10.61 -9.51 -0.32
CA THR A 215 -10.83 -8.56 -1.41
C THR A 215 -9.54 -7.80 -1.76
N ALA A 216 -8.91 -7.18 -0.75
CA ALA A 216 -7.72 -6.36 -0.93
C ALA A 216 -6.53 -7.18 -1.44
N ALA A 217 -6.28 -8.37 -0.90
CA ALA A 217 -5.18 -9.24 -1.32
C ALA A 217 -5.38 -9.74 -2.75
N ALA A 218 -6.60 -10.15 -3.13
CA ALA A 218 -6.89 -10.62 -4.49
C ALA A 218 -6.72 -9.51 -5.54
N GLU A 219 -7.17 -8.28 -5.25
CA GLU A 219 -6.94 -7.13 -6.13
C GLU A 219 -5.46 -6.75 -6.22
N THR A 220 -4.76 -6.76 -5.09
CA THR A 220 -3.31 -6.47 -5.04
C THR A 220 -2.53 -7.50 -5.85
N TYR A 221 -2.89 -8.77 -5.75
CA TYR A 221 -2.32 -9.86 -6.52
C TYR A 221 -2.57 -9.68 -8.03
N ALA A 222 -3.79 -9.30 -8.42
CA ALA A 222 -4.11 -8.98 -9.82
C ALA A 222 -3.28 -7.79 -10.34
N ARG A 223 -3.10 -6.74 -9.53
CA ARG A 223 -2.21 -5.59 -9.84
C ARG A 223 -0.75 -6.03 -9.98
N ALA A 224 -0.27 -6.88 -9.07
CA ALA A 224 1.09 -7.42 -9.13
C ALA A 224 1.32 -8.25 -10.41
N ARG A 225 0.32 -9.01 -10.87
CA ARG A 225 0.41 -9.74 -12.15
C ARG A 225 0.51 -8.81 -13.35
N ASP A 226 -0.26 -7.71 -13.36
CA ASP A 226 -0.15 -6.70 -14.42
C ASP A 226 1.21 -5.99 -14.38
N LEU A 227 1.68 -5.66 -13.18
CA LEU A 227 2.96 -5.02 -12.97
C LEU A 227 4.14 -5.92 -13.40
N ALA A 228 4.09 -7.23 -13.13
CA ALA A 228 5.10 -8.18 -13.59
C ALA A 228 5.29 -8.11 -15.12
N ARG A 229 4.18 -8.12 -15.88
CA ARG A 229 4.21 -7.98 -17.35
C ARG A 229 4.80 -6.64 -17.79
N ARG A 230 4.49 -5.55 -17.08
CA ARG A 230 5.01 -4.22 -17.40
C ARG A 230 6.49 -4.08 -17.06
N ALA A 231 6.94 -4.69 -15.96
CA ALA A 231 8.35 -4.73 -15.60
C ALA A 231 9.17 -5.52 -16.62
N ASP A 232 8.64 -6.63 -17.14
CA ASP A 232 9.26 -7.37 -18.26
C ASP A 232 9.31 -6.50 -19.53
N ALA A 233 8.22 -5.81 -19.88
CA ALA A 233 8.19 -4.89 -21.01
C ALA A 233 9.18 -3.73 -20.87
N LEU A 234 9.29 -3.15 -19.67
CA LEU A 234 10.29 -2.14 -19.34
C LEU A 234 11.70 -2.70 -19.52
N THR A 235 11.99 -3.88 -18.97
CA THR A 235 13.30 -4.54 -19.08
C THR A 235 13.69 -4.77 -20.54
N ASN A 236 12.75 -5.18 -21.39
CA ASN A 236 12.98 -5.33 -22.83
C ASN A 236 13.23 -3.97 -23.51
N ALA A 237 12.45 -2.94 -23.20
CA ALA A 237 12.67 -1.60 -23.73
C ALA A 237 14.05 -1.03 -23.34
N MET A 238 14.56 -1.37 -22.16
CA MET A 238 15.89 -0.95 -21.72
C MET A 238 17.02 -1.47 -22.62
N GLN A 239 16.83 -2.57 -23.36
CA GLN A 239 17.86 -3.11 -24.27
C GLN A 239 18.16 -2.19 -25.46
N VAL A 240 17.20 -1.35 -25.86
CA VAL A 240 17.35 -0.42 -27.00
C VAL A 240 17.59 1.03 -26.56
N VAL A 241 17.56 1.32 -25.26
CA VAL A 241 17.84 2.64 -24.71
C VAL A 241 19.34 2.79 -24.46
N ARG A 242 19.97 3.74 -25.15
CA ARG A 242 21.43 3.99 -25.08
C ARG A 242 21.83 5.11 -24.12
N THR A 243 20.94 5.52 -23.21
CA THR A 243 21.19 6.61 -22.26
C THR A 243 22.22 6.19 -21.21
N LYS A 244 23.23 7.01 -20.95
CA LYS A 244 24.16 6.78 -19.83
C LYS A 244 23.40 6.84 -18.50
N GLY A 245 23.61 5.86 -17.62
CA GLY A 245 22.90 5.77 -16.33
C GLY A 245 21.50 5.15 -16.42
N ALA A 246 21.10 4.59 -17.57
CA ALA A 246 19.78 3.99 -17.78
C ALA A 246 19.39 2.92 -16.73
N SER A 247 20.37 2.18 -16.18
CA SER A 247 20.16 1.22 -15.09
C SER A 247 19.63 1.87 -13.80
N HIS A 248 20.05 3.11 -13.50
CA HIS A 248 19.52 3.87 -12.37
C HIS A 248 18.04 4.24 -12.60
N GLY A 249 17.71 4.69 -13.82
CA GLY A 249 16.32 4.95 -14.21
C GLY A 249 15.42 3.71 -14.13
N LEU A 250 15.92 2.56 -14.58
CA LEU A 250 15.23 1.27 -14.45
C LEU A 250 14.97 0.93 -12.98
N ALA A 251 16.00 1.01 -12.13
CA ALA A 251 15.86 0.71 -10.71
C ALA A 251 14.83 1.62 -10.02
N ALA A 252 14.85 2.92 -10.32
CA ALA A 252 13.89 3.88 -9.77
C ALA A 252 12.44 3.58 -10.19
N LEU A 253 12.21 3.26 -11.48
CA LEU A 253 10.89 2.90 -12.01
C LEU A 253 10.33 1.58 -11.44
N LEU A 254 11.20 0.68 -10.99
CA LEU A 254 10.80 -0.59 -10.33
C LEU A 254 10.68 -0.44 -8.80
N ALA A 255 11.21 0.64 -8.23
CA ALA A 255 11.21 0.86 -6.78
C ALA A 255 9.96 1.60 -6.29
N ASP A 256 9.35 2.47 -7.10
CA ASP A 256 8.23 3.35 -6.70
C ASP A 256 6.99 3.20 -7.59
N ASP A 257 5.84 3.73 -7.15
CA ASP A 257 4.60 3.82 -7.94
C ASP A 257 4.79 4.69 -9.19
N VAL A 258 5.45 5.83 -9.00
CA VAL A 258 5.83 6.77 -10.05
C VAL A 258 7.14 7.49 -9.68
N VAL A 259 7.79 8.07 -10.68
CA VAL A 259 8.97 8.94 -10.53
C VAL A 259 8.79 10.23 -11.32
N ALA A 260 9.35 11.32 -10.82
CA ALA A 260 9.58 12.56 -11.55
C ALA A 260 10.96 12.53 -12.24
N ALA A 261 11.16 13.37 -13.26
CA ALA A 261 12.47 13.52 -13.89
C ALA A 261 13.56 13.99 -12.90
N THR A 262 13.17 14.78 -11.89
CA THR A 262 14.03 15.26 -10.81
C THR A 262 14.55 14.16 -9.89
N ASP A 263 13.85 13.02 -9.83
CA ASP A 263 14.25 11.89 -8.98
C ASP A 263 15.42 11.10 -9.62
N LEU A 264 15.60 11.23 -10.93
CA LEU A 264 16.58 10.46 -11.71
C LEU A 264 17.93 11.18 -11.84
N THR A 265 18.50 11.60 -10.70
CA THR A 265 19.77 12.35 -10.66
C THR A 265 20.95 11.58 -11.27
N GLY A 266 20.90 10.24 -11.30
CA GLY A 266 21.89 9.40 -11.97
C GLY A 266 21.90 9.46 -13.50
N LEU A 267 20.94 10.16 -14.13
CA LEU A 267 20.87 10.36 -15.59
C LEU A 267 21.50 11.68 -16.08
N GLY A 268 22.16 12.42 -15.18
CA GLY A 268 22.78 13.70 -15.50
C GLY A 268 21.83 14.88 -15.26
N SER A 269 21.43 15.59 -16.31
CA SER A 269 20.52 16.74 -16.18
C SER A 269 19.05 16.32 -16.15
N GLU A 270 18.18 17.13 -15.54
CA GLU A 270 16.72 16.90 -15.55
C GLU A 270 16.18 16.79 -16.98
N ARG A 271 16.74 17.54 -17.94
CA ARG A 271 16.40 17.43 -19.37
C ARG A 271 16.77 16.06 -19.94
N ALA A 272 17.90 15.49 -19.56
CA ALA A 272 18.30 14.14 -19.98
C ALA A 272 17.38 13.08 -19.37
N ALA A 273 17.05 13.20 -18.08
CA ALA A 273 16.09 12.34 -17.40
C ALA A 273 14.69 12.38 -18.06
N ARG A 274 14.20 13.58 -18.40
CA ARG A 274 12.92 13.74 -19.09
C ARG A 274 12.91 13.08 -20.47
N ARG A 275 13.98 13.27 -21.27
CA ARG A 275 14.11 12.61 -22.58
C ARG A 275 14.18 11.09 -22.46
N PHE A 276 14.81 10.57 -21.42
CA PHE A 276 14.83 9.14 -21.13
C PHE A 276 13.42 8.61 -20.83
N LEU A 277 12.67 9.28 -19.96
CA LEU A 277 11.29 8.92 -19.63
C LEU A 277 10.36 9.03 -20.84
N ASP A 278 10.44 10.12 -21.61
CA ASP A 278 9.67 10.30 -22.85
C ASP A 278 9.97 9.20 -23.89
N ARG A 279 11.24 8.76 -23.98
CA ARG A 279 11.61 7.63 -24.83
C ARG A 279 10.96 6.34 -24.38
N LEU A 280 10.90 6.06 -23.07
CA LEU A 280 10.22 4.89 -22.53
C LEU A 280 8.71 4.93 -22.75
N VAL A 281 8.10 6.12 -22.66
CA VAL A 281 6.67 6.32 -23.02
C VAL A 281 6.46 6.03 -24.50
N ALA A 282 7.30 6.54 -25.39
CA ALA A 282 7.21 6.27 -26.83
C ALA A 282 7.42 4.79 -27.19
N LEU A 283 8.16 4.04 -26.36
CA LEU A 283 8.32 2.59 -26.49
C LEU A 283 7.17 1.80 -25.85
N GLY A 284 6.19 2.46 -25.22
CA GLY A 284 5.07 1.81 -24.54
C GLY A 284 5.45 1.11 -23.22
N ALA A 285 6.66 1.35 -22.70
CA ALA A 285 7.20 0.68 -21.52
C ALA A 285 6.77 1.32 -20.19
N VAL A 286 6.49 2.62 -20.21
CA VAL A 286 6.12 3.44 -19.05
C VAL A 286 4.96 4.35 -19.45
N ARG A 287 4.13 4.74 -18.50
CA ARG A 287 3.04 5.71 -18.69
C ARG A 287 3.36 7.02 -18.00
N GLU A 288 2.93 8.10 -18.63
CA GLU A 288 2.85 9.42 -18.02
C GLU A 288 1.49 9.54 -17.31
N HIS A 289 1.46 10.01 -16.07
CA HIS A 289 0.29 9.93 -15.19
C HIS A 289 -0.40 11.27 -14.89
N THR A 290 0.19 12.42 -15.23
CA THR A 290 -0.37 13.74 -14.86
C THR A 290 -1.14 14.41 -16.00
N GLY A 291 -0.85 14.08 -17.26
CA GLY A 291 -1.47 14.70 -18.43
C GLY A 291 -1.06 16.16 -18.66
N ARG A 292 0.02 16.63 -17.99
CA ARG A 292 0.45 18.04 -18.00
C ARG A 292 1.73 18.25 -18.81
N ALA A 293 1.97 19.48 -19.27
CA ALA A 293 3.20 19.84 -19.97
C ALA A 293 4.43 19.90 -19.04
N THR A 294 4.23 20.24 -17.76
CA THR A 294 5.26 20.35 -16.71
C THR A 294 4.87 19.51 -15.49
N PHE A 295 5.83 19.24 -14.60
CA PHE A 295 5.63 18.43 -13.39
C PHE A 295 4.99 17.06 -13.70
N ARG A 296 5.60 16.33 -14.64
CA ARG A 296 5.15 15.03 -15.13
C ARG A 296 5.66 13.90 -14.24
N LEU A 297 4.80 12.92 -14.00
CA LEU A 297 5.09 11.72 -13.22
C LEU A 297 4.97 10.49 -14.11
N TYR A 298 5.90 9.56 -13.98
CA TYR A 298 6.05 8.42 -14.87
C TYR A 298 6.08 7.13 -14.06
N GLY A 299 5.34 6.11 -14.48
CA GLY A 299 5.25 4.83 -13.77
C GLY A 299 4.80 3.69 -14.66
N LEU A 300 4.80 2.48 -14.12
CA LEU A 300 4.39 1.26 -14.81
C LEU A 300 2.86 1.12 -14.86
#